data_AF-A0A7I7WX95-F1
#
_entry.id   AF-A0A7I7WX95-F1
#
_cell.length_a   1.000
_cell.length_b   1.000
_cell.length_c   1.000
_cell.angle_alpha   90.00
_cell.angle_beta   90.00
_cell.angle_gamma   90.00
#
_symmetry.space_group_name_H-M   'P 1'
#
loop_
_entity.id
_entity.type
_entity.pdbx_description
1 polymer ?
#
loop_
_entity_poly.entity_id
_entity_poly.type
_entity_poly.pdbx_seq_one_letter_code
_entity_poly.pdbx_strand_id
1 'polypeptide(L)'
;MIRVNAIHPTNCNTHLLQNDGMYSMFRPDLTAAGKKATREDAEPLFTPFQAMPIPCVEPEDMANPGVFLASDDARFITGQHIRVDAGSLLKWPTVRAAESSRRCRGVRRPVASLPWLAS
;
A
#
# COMPACT_ATOMS: atom_id res chain seq x y z
N MET A 1 -1.54 -29.54 -15.54
CA MET A 1 -1.68 -28.89 -14.22
C MET A 1 -2.02 -27.44 -14.46
N ILE A 2 -3.00 -26.88 -13.74
CA ILE A 2 -3.36 -25.46 -13.83
C ILE A 2 -2.75 -24.76 -12.61
N ARG A 3 -2.10 -23.61 -12.84
CA ARG A 3 -1.51 -22.77 -11.79
C ARG A 3 -2.37 -21.52 -11.63
N VAL A 4 -2.59 -21.08 -10.40
CA VAL A 4 -3.37 -19.87 -10.10
C VAL A 4 -2.60 -19.03 -9.09
N ASN A 5 -2.39 -17.76 -9.39
CA ASN A 5 -1.69 -16.80 -8.53
C ASN A 5 -2.42 -15.45 -8.60
N ALA A 6 -2.21 -14.61 -7.58
CA ALA A 6 -2.78 -13.26 -7.51
C ALA A 6 -1.66 -12.22 -7.49
N ILE A 7 -1.79 -11.20 -8.33
CA ILE A 7 -0.91 -10.02 -8.34
C ILE A 7 -1.67 -8.87 -7.68
N HIS A 8 -1.04 -8.24 -6.69
CA HIS A 8 -1.61 -7.15 -5.92
C HIS A 8 -0.82 -5.86 -6.19
N PRO A 9 -1.36 -4.95 -7.00
CA PRO A 9 -0.70 -3.70 -7.36
C PRO A 9 -0.79 -2.64 -6.25
N THR A 10 0.11 -1.65 -6.29
CA THR A 10 -0.12 -0.31 -5.75
C THR A 10 -0.81 0.57 -6.81
N ASN A 11 -0.84 1.89 -6.61
CA ASN A 11 -1.18 2.87 -7.64
C ASN A 11 -0.42 2.59 -8.93
N CYS A 12 -1.14 2.35 -10.03
CA CYS A 12 -0.59 2.09 -11.35
C CYS A 12 -1.00 3.20 -12.31
N ASN A 13 -0.06 3.68 -13.14
CA ASN A 13 -0.24 4.79 -14.08
C ASN A 13 -1.17 4.42 -15.24
N THR A 14 -2.47 4.34 -14.93
CA THR A 14 -3.54 3.98 -15.85
C THR A 14 -4.63 5.03 -15.81
N HIS A 15 -5.56 5.01 -16.77
CA HIS A 15 -6.75 5.88 -16.73
C HIS A 15 -7.60 5.70 -15.46
N LEU A 16 -7.51 4.54 -14.79
CA LEU A 16 -8.18 4.28 -13.52
C LEU A 16 -7.61 5.13 -12.38
N LEU A 17 -6.30 5.39 -12.38
CA LEU A 17 -5.67 6.29 -11.39
C LEU A 17 -5.73 7.75 -11.86
N GLN A 18 -5.49 7.97 -13.15
CA GLN A 18 -5.34 9.30 -13.76
C GLN A 18 -6.70 9.85 -14.22
N ASN A 19 -7.59 10.14 -13.26
CA ASN A 19 -8.88 10.79 -13.52
C ASN A 19 -9.25 11.83 -12.47
N ASP A 20 -10.17 12.72 -12.84
CA ASP A 20 -10.62 13.85 -12.03
C ASP A 20 -11.17 13.43 -10.66
N GLY A 21 -11.88 12.29 -10.60
CA GLY A 21 -12.45 11.77 -9.35
C GLY A 21 -11.37 11.35 -8.36
N MET A 22 -10.34 10.65 -8.85
CA MET A 22 -9.19 10.26 -8.06
C MET A 22 -8.40 11.48 -7.57
N TYR A 23 -8.11 12.45 -8.44
CA TYR A 23 -7.38 13.65 -8.02
C TYR A 23 -8.13 14.43 -6.93
N SER A 24 -9.45 14.56 -7.06
CA SER A 24 -10.30 15.21 -6.05
C SER A 24 -10.29 14.46 -4.72
N MET A 25 -10.24 13.12 -4.77
CA MET A 25 -10.17 12.26 -3.57
C MET A 25 -8.84 12.43 -2.82
N PHE A 26 -7.72 12.55 -3.54
CA PHE A 26 -6.41 12.79 -2.93
C PHE A 26 -6.19 14.25 -2.52
N ARG A 27 -6.88 15.20 -3.16
CA ARG A 27 -6.85 16.64 -2.83
C ARG A 27 -8.21 17.16 -2.37
N PRO A 28 -8.71 16.70 -1.20
CA PRO A 28 -9.95 17.20 -0.64
C PRO A 28 -9.84 18.69 -0.26
N ASP A 29 -8.62 19.17 -0.01
CA ASP A 29 -8.31 20.58 0.27
C ASP A 29 -8.63 21.50 -0.92
N LEU A 30 -8.28 21.09 -2.15
CA LEU A 30 -8.60 21.85 -3.36
C LEU A 30 -10.09 21.81 -3.67
N THR A 31 -10.69 20.63 -3.48
CA THR A 31 -12.12 20.42 -3.67
C THR A 31 -12.93 21.32 -2.73
N ALA A 32 -12.53 21.42 -1.44
CA ALA A 32 -13.16 22.30 -0.47
C ALA A 32 -13.01 23.79 -0.81
N ALA A 33 -11.93 24.17 -1.50
CA ALA A 33 -11.69 25.52 -2.00
C ALA A 33 -12.38 25.82 -3.35
N GLY A 34 -13.18 24.89 -3.88
CA GLY A 34 -13.86 25.02 -5.18
C GLY A 34 -12.91 24.96 -6.39
N LYS A 35 -11.69 24.42 -6.21
CA LYS A 35 -10.69 24.28 -7.28
C LYS A 35 -10.67 22.84 -7.81
N LYS A 36 -10.43 22.70 -9.12
CA LYS A 36 -10.20 21.39 -9.74
C LYS A 36 -8.76 20.94 -9.47
N ALA A 37 -8.60 19.75 -8.87
CA ALA A 37 -7.29 19.14 -8.68
C ALA A 37 -6.72 18.65 -10.01
N THR A 38 -5.44 18.92 -10.25
CA THR A 38 -4.71 18.39 -11.41
C THR A 38 -3.91 17.14 -11.04
N ARG A 39 -3.27 16.53 -12.05
CA ARG A 39 -2.39 15.37 -11.85
C ARG A 39 -1.19 15.75 -10.99
N GLU A 40 -0.56 16.88 -11.30
CA GLU A 40 0.63 17.40 -10.62
C GLU A 40 0.34 17.73 -9.14
N ASP A 41 -0.91 18.12 -8.86
CA ASP A 41 -1.41 18.34 -7.50
C ASP A 41 -1.58 17.05 -6.69
N ALA A 42 -1.88 15.93 -7.34
CA ALA A 42 -2.22 14.66 -6.70
C ALA A 42 -1.03 13.68 -6.62
N GLU A 43 -0.16 13.65 -7.63
CA GLU A 43 1.00 12.73 -7.69
C GLU A 43 1.89 12.73 -6.45
N PRO A 44 2.23 13.89 -5.83
CA PRO A 44 3.05 13.93 -4.62
C PRO A 44 2.40 13.20 -3.43
N LEU A 45 1.07 13.05 -3.43
CA LEU A 45 0.34 12.35 -2.38
C LEU A 45 0.28 10.85 -2.57
N PHE A 46 0.73 10.32 -3.71
CA PHE A 46 0.82 8.89 -3.92
C PHE A 46 2.08 8.29 -3.27
N THR A 47 3.20 9.02 -3.28
CA THR A 47 4.49 8.59 -2.72
C THR A 47 4.46 8.24 -1.22
N PRO A 48 3.72 8.96 -0.35
CA PRO A 48 3.60 8.61 1.06
C PRO A 48 3.05 7.20 1.34
N PHE A 49 2.33 6.58 0.40
CA PHE A 49 1.81 5.22 0.59
C PHE A 49 2.85 4.12 0.35
N GLN A 50 4.00 4.45 -0.23
CA GLN A 50 4.98 3.49 -0.73
C GLN A 50 6.31 3.61 0.01
N ALA A 51 7.00 2.48 0.24
CA ALA A 51 8.30 2.49 0.90
C ALA A 51 9.39 2.97 -0.06
N MET A 52 9.27 2.62 -1.34
CA MET A 52 10.11 3.16 -2.41
C MET A 52 9.67 4.60 -2.74
N PRO A 53 10.60 5.49 -3.12
CA PRO A 53 10.30 6.90 -3.41
C PRO A 53 9.72 7.08 -4.82
N ILE A 54 8.65 6.33 -5.15
CA ILE A 54 7.92 6.44 -6.42
C ILE A 54 6.44 6.75 -6.15
N PRO A 55 5.77 7.53 -7.02
CA PRO A 55 4.35 7.86 -6.84
C PRO A 55 3.45 6.70 -7.28
N CYS A 56 3.78 6.04 -8.39
CA CYS A 56 3.05 4.92 -8.96
C CYS A 56 4.01 4.02 -9.72
N VAL A 57 3.55 2.80 -10.00
CA VAL A 57 4.18 1.86 -10.93
C VAL A 57 3.60 2.02 -12.33
N GLU A 58 4.32 1.57 -13.34
CA GLU A 58 3.82 1.57 -14.72
C GLU A 58 3.05 0.26 -15.03
N PRO A 59 2.17 0.24 -16.05
CA PRO A 59 1.47 -0.97 -16.47
C PRO A 59 2.42 -2.13 -16.81
N GLU A 60 3.59 -1.83 -17.36
CA GLU A 60 4.64 -2.80 -17.69
C GLU A 60 5.17 -3.50 -16.43
N ASP A 61 5.26 -2.79 -15.30
CA ASP A 61 5.66 -3.38 -14.02
C ASP A 61 4.65 -4.42 -13.52
N MET A 62 3.38 -4.33 -13.94
CA MET A 62 2.36 -5.35 -13.67
C MET A 62 2.39 -6.49 -14.69
N ALA A 63 2.67 -6.18 -15.96
CA ALA A 63 2.75 -7.17 -17.03
C ALA A 63 3.93 -8.13 -16.84
N ASN A 64 5.10 -7.61 -16.44
CA ASN A 64 6.33 -8.37 -16.24
C ASN A 64 6.16 -9.60 -15.31
N PRO A 65 5.64 -9.45 -14.06
CA PRO A 65 5.40 -10.60 -13.20
C PRO A 65 4.29 -11.51 -13.74
N GLY A 66 3.33 -10.98 -14.51
CA GLY A 66 2.34 -11.79 -15.23
C GLY A 66 3.00 -12.73 -16.25
N VAL A 67 3.92 -12.22 -17.05
CA VAL A 67 4.70 -13.01 -18.03
C VAL A 67 5.57 -14.05 -17.33
N PHE A 68 6.24 -13.68 -16.23
CA PHE A 68 7.00 -14.63 -15.42
C PHE A 68 6.12 -15.75 -14.86
N LEU A 69 4.95 -15.41 -14.30
CA LEU A 69 4.03 -16.42 -13.78
C LEU A 69 3.44 -17.30 -14.88
N ALA A 70 3.33 -16.80 -16.11
CA ALA A 70 2.92 -17.61 -17.25
C ALA A 70 4.03 -18.56 -17.75
N SER A 71 5.31 -18.25 -17.52
CA SER A 71 6.44 -19.01 -18.05
C SER A 71 6.70 -20.34 -17.31
N ASP A 72 7.60 -21.15 -17.89
CA ASP A 72 8.09 -22.42 -17.32
C ASP A 72 9.04 -22.22 -16.12
N ASP A 73 9.58 -21.01 -15.94
CA ASP A 73 10.42 -20.67 -14.77
C ASP A 73 9.59 -20.68 -13.49
N ALA A 74 8.29 -20.41 -13.60
CA ALA A 74 7.32 -20.47 -12.51
C ALA A 74 6.57 -21.81 -12.43
N ARG A 75 7.07 -22.90 -13.02
CA ARG A 75 6.35 -24.20 -13.13
C ARG A 75 5.90 -24.80 -11.80
N PHE A 76 6.57 -24.46 -10.69
CA PHE A 76 6.22 -24.93 -9.34
C PHE A 76 5.65 -23.83 -8.43
N ILE A 77 5.28 -22.68 -9.01
CA ILE A 77 4.71 -21.55 -8.27
C ILE A 77 3.21 -21.48 -8.52
N THR A 78 2.43 -21.78 -7.48
CA THR A 78 0.97 -21.66 -7.48
C THR A 78 0.46 -21.31 -6.08
N GLY A 79 -0.73 -20.71 -6.00
CA GLY A 79 -1.36 -20.29 -4.74
C GLY A 79 -0.72 -19.06 -4.09
N GLN A 80 0.11 -18.32 -4.83
CA GLN A 80 0.85 -17.19 -4.27
C GLN A 80 0.12 -15.86 -4.41
N HIS A 81 0.34 -14.99 -3.42
CA HIS A 81 -0.09 -13.59 -3.41
C HIS A 81 1.15 -12.72 -3.62
N ILE A 82 1.38 -12.29 -4.85
CA ILE A 82 2.55 -11.49 -5.20
C ILE A 82 2.19 -10.01 -5.11
N ARG A 83 2.87 -9.28 -4.24
CA ARG A 83 2.71 -7.83 -4.09
C ARG A 83 3.66 -7.14 -5.07
N VAL A 84 3.12 -6.25 -5.90
CA VAL A 84 3.90 -5.32 -6.72
C VAL A 84 3.48 -3.92 -6.33
N ASP A 85 3.81 -3.57 -5.08
CA ASP A 85 3.21 -2.44 -4.38
C ASP A 85 4.22 -1.42 -3.85
N ALA A 86 5.45 -1.45 -4.37
CA ALA A 86 6.53 -0.56 -3.95
C ALA A 86 6.79 -0.59 -2.42
N GLY A 87 6.50 -1.72 -1.76
CA GLY A 87 6.66 -1.90 -0.33
C GLY A 87 5.56 -1.22 0.50
N SER A 88 4.43 -0.88 -0.11
CA SER A 88 3.29 -0.25 0.59
C SER A 88 2.81 -1.08 1.78
N LEU A 89 2.70 -2.41 1.62
CA LEU A 89 2.32 -3.29 2.73
C LEU A 89 3.33 -3.28 3.89
N LEU A 90 4.61 -3.08 3.61
CA LEU A 90 5.68 -3.05 4.61
C LEU A 90 5.83 -1.68 5.28
N LYS A 91 5.35 -0.62 4.65
CA LYS A 91 5.48 0.74 5.16
C LYS A 91 4.57 0.93 6.37
N TRP A 92 5.18 0.91 7.55
CA TRP A 92 4.48 1.30 8.78
C TRP A 92 4.03 2.76 8.69
N PRO A 93 2.76 3.11 9.02
CA PRO A 93 2.27 4.48 8.92
C PRO A 93 3.08 5.39 9.85
N THR A 94 3.97 6.18 9.23
CA THR A 94 4.94 7.02 9.95
C THR A 94 4.27 8.19 10.67
N VAL A 95 2.99 8.47 10.39
CA VAL A 95 2.25 9.61 10.95
C VAL A 95 1.90 9.42 12.44
N ARG A 96 2.09 8.23 13.04
CA ARG A 96 1.86 8.03 14.50
C ARG A 96 2.92 7.22 15.24
N ALA A 97 3.97 6.73 14.58
CA ALA A 97 4.98 5.88 15.23
C ALA A 97 5.91 6.66 16.19
N ALA A 98 6.11 7.96 15.96
CA ALA A 98 6.89 8.81 16.86
C ALA A 98 6.15 9.08 18.19
N GLU A 99 4.81 9.15 18.17
CA GLU A 99 3.99 9.39 19.36
C GLU A 99 3.61 8.10 20.09
N SER A 100 3.31 7.00 19.37
CA SER A 100 2.94 5.72 19.99
C SER A 100 4.12 5.02 20.67
N SER A 101 5.34 5.15 20.14
CA SER A 101 6.56 4.58 20.75
C SER A 101 7.01 5.28 22.04
N ARG A 102 6.51 6.50 22.33
CA ARG A 102 6.65 7.12 23.66
C ARG A 102 5.59 6.60 24.63
N ARG A 103 4.37 6.34 24.15
CA ARG A 103 3.25 5.84 24.97
C ARG A 103 3.42 4.38 25.39
N CYS A 104 3.97 3.52 24.52
CA CYS A 104 4.17 2.10 24.81
C CYS A 104 5.40 1.79 25.69
N ARG A 105 6.34 2.72 25.86
CA ARG A 105 7.47 2.53 26.80
C ARG A 105 7.06 2.57 28.28
N GLY A 106 5.85 3.02 28.59
CA GLY A 106 5.29 3.03 29.95
C GLY A 106 4.34 1.87 30.28
N VAL A 107 4.04 0.96 29.34
CA VAL A 107 3.11 -0.16 29.55
C VAL A 107 3.84 -1.50 29.47
N ARG A 108 4.87 -1.67 30.30
CA ARG A 108 5.22 -3.00 30.80
C ARG A 108 4.52 -3.17 32.15
N ARG A 109 3.24 -3.53 32.15
CA ARG A 109 2.67 -4.14 33.35
C ARG A 109 3.22 -5.57 33.39
N PRO A 110 3.83 -6.04 34.50
CA PRO A 110 4.19 -7.43 34.62
C PRO A 110 2.94 -8.30 34.47
N VAL A 111 3.09 -9.45 33.82
CA VAL A 111 2.04 -10.46 33.54
C VAL A 111 1.49 -11.15 34.81
N ALA A 112 1.57 -10.49 35.96
CA ALA A 112 1.23 -11.04 37.27
C ALA A 112 0.07 -10.29 37.97
N SER A 113 -0.75 -9.51 37.26
CA SER A 113 -1.78 -8.66 37.90
C SER A 113 -3.15 -8.64 37.20
N LEU A 114 -3.57 -9.72 36.55
CA LEU A 114 -4.95 -9.86 36.04
C LEU A 114 -5.80 -10.68 37.03
N PRO A 115 -6.85 -10.09 37.66
CA PRO A 115 -7.66 -10.75 38.70
C PRO A 115 -8.59 -11.88 38.23
N TRP A 116 -8.59 -12.23 36.94
CA TRP A 116 -9.62 -13.09 36.32
C TRP A 116 -9.15 -14.53 36.03
N LEU A 117 -8.01 -14.93 36.60
CA LEU A 117 -7.42 -16.28 36.48
C LEU A 117 -7.63 -17.14 37.74
N ALA A 118 -8.58 -16.77 38.60
CA ALA A 118 -9.01 -17.57 39.73
C ALA A 118 -10.54 -17.52 39.85
N SER A 119 -11.23 -18.26 38.97
CA SER A 119 -12.56 -18.85 39.17
C SER A 119 -12.80 -19.88 38.07
#